data_AF-A0A7Y5ST88-F1
#
_entry.id   AF-A0A7Y5ST88-F1
#
_cell.length_a   1.000
_cell.length_b   1.000
_cell.length_c   1.000
_cell.angle_alpha   90.00
_cell.angle_beta   90.00
_cell.angle_gamma   90.00
#
_symmetry.space_group_name_H-M   'P 1'
#
loop_
_entity.id
_entity.type
_entity.pdbx_description
1 polymer ?
#
loop_
_entity_poly.entity_id
_entity_poly.type
_entity_poly.pdbx_seq_one_letter_code
_entity_poly.pdbx_strand_id
1 'polypeptide(L)'
;MSWLVRQYARRVINVNVNIVIAGIMALGITVVVMSLLTRMGLENKYAITGLTFLVDLVADVLVYYGLHWFANHMPIGLPKRITPAYANLSFLRDATLVQFERAILSPVLYTIALGLQHTLLQMGWGVEAATAIGFGVGIASARSLHTMWMVRQERRAIHRQKAQAAAEPAGVGETVPESLRRGA
;
A
#
# COMPACT_ATOMS: atom_id res chain seq x y z
N MET A 1 -3.44 -17.85 20.04
CA MET A 1 -2.63 -17.45 18.86
C MET A 1 -3.37 -17.51 17.51
N SER A 2 -4.40 -18.34 17.31
CA SER A 2 -5.12 -18.46 16.02
C SER A 2 -5.87 -17.19 15.54
N TRP A 3 -6.17 -16.24 16.42
CA TRP A 3 -6.79 -14.97 16.05
C TRP A 3 -5.80 -14.05 15.32
N LEU A 4 -4.58 -13.89 15.85
CA LEU A 4 -3.52 -13.07 15.24
C LEU A 4 -3.13 -13.61 13.86
N VAL A 5 -2.96 -14.93 13.73
CA VAL A 5 -2.66 -15.58 12.45
C VAL A 5 -3.77 -15.36 11.42
N ARG A 6 -5.05 -15.37 11.85
CA ARG A 6 -6.19 -15.05 10.97
C ARG A 6 -6.24 -13.60 10.54
N GLN A 7 -5.79 -12.67 11.39
CA GLN A 7 -5.67 -11.26 11.02
C GLN A 7 -4.49 -11.06 10.05
N TYR A 8 -3.33 -11.67 10.32
CA TYR A 8 -2.17 -11.58 9.44
C TYR A 8 -2.40 -12.21 8.05
N ALA A 9 -3.26 -13.23 7.99
CA ALA A 9 -3.69 -13.84 6.72
C ALA A 9 -4.60 -12.91 5.88
N ARG A 10 -5.07 -11.77 6.41
CA ARG A 10 -5.82 -10.79 5.62
C ARG A 10 -4.87 -9.99 4.75
N ARG A 11 -5.15 -9.98 3.43
CA ARG A 11 -4.43 -9.17 2.43
C ARG A 11 -4.21 -7.72 2.88
N VAL A 12 -5.23 -7.11 3.50
CA VAL A 12 -5.17 -5.74 4.03
C VAL A 12 -4.02 -5.54 5.02
N ILE A 13 -3.81 -6.49 5.93
CA ILE A 13 -2.76 -6.37 6.96
C ILE A 13 -1.39 -6.59 6.34
N ASN A 14 -1.22 -7.60 5.48
CA ASN A 14 0.05 -7.85 4.79
C ASN A 14 0.45 -6.65 3.92
N VAL A 15 -0.50 -6.10 3.15
CA VAL A 15 -0.28 -4.90 2.35
C VAL A 15 0.14 -3.73 3.24
N ASN A 16 -0.57 -3.45 4.34
CA ASN A 16 -0.22 -2.38 5.27
C ASN A 16 1.16 -2.57 5.91
N VAL A 17 1.53 -3.80 6.31
CA VAL A 17 2.83 -4.09 6.92
C VAL A 17 3.96 -3.85 5.91
N ASN A 18 3.87 -4.42 4.72
CA ASN A 18 4.88 -4.20 3.67
C ASN A 18 5.03 -2.72 3.34
N ILE A 19 3.91 -2.02 3.32
CA ILE A 19 3.85 -0.60 3.06
C ILE A 19 4.48 0.24 4.20
N VAL A 20 4.26 -0.12 5.46
CA VAL A 20 4.88 0.56 6.62
C VAL A 20 6.39 0.32 6.62
N ILE A 21 6.81 -0.92 6.38
CA ILE A 21 8.23 -1.26 6.25
C ILE A 21 8.85 -0.48 5.09
N ALA A 22 8.20 -0.45 3.93
CA ALA A 22 8.66 0.34 2.79
C ALA A 22 8.81 1.82 3.14
N GLY A 23 7.83 2.41 3.82
CA GLY A 23 7.87 3.80 4.26
C GLY A 23 9.00 4.09 5.25
N ILE A 24 9.24 3.21 6.21
CA ILE A 24 10.35 3.36 7.18
C ILE A 24 11.69 3.26 6.46
N MET A 25 11.84 2.29 5.56
CA MET A 25 13.07 2.12 4.77
C MET A 25 13.32 3.31 3.86
N ALA A 26 12.29 3.79 3.15
CA ALA A 26 12.37 4.96 2.30
C ALA A 26 12.74 6.21 3.11
N LEU A 27 12.10 6.42 4.26
CA LEU A 27 12.43 7.54 5.17
C LEU A 27 13.89 7.48 5.63
N GLY A 28 14.39 6.29 5.99
CA GLY A 28 15.79 6.10 6.36
C GLY A 28 16.75 6.47 5.23
N ILE A 29 16.45 6.04 4.00
CA ILE A 29 17.22 6.41 2.80
C ILE A 29 17.19 7.93 2.59
N THR A 30 16.02 8.55 2.67
CA THR A 30 15.84 10.00 2.50
C THR A 30 16.65 10.78 3.53
N VAL A 31 16.61 10.41 4.81
CA VAL A 31 17.38 11.08 5.87
C VAL A 31 18.89 10.96 5.62
N VAL A 32 19.38 9.77 5.23
CA VAL A 32 20.79 9.57 4.92
C VAL A 32 21.22 10.44 3.74
N VAL A 33 20.45 10.47 2.65
CA VAL A 33 20.76 11.28 1.47
C VAL A 33 20.75 12.77 1.82
N MET A 34 19.77 13.24 2.60
CA MET A 34 19.73 14.65 3.02
C MET A 34 20.88 15.04 3.94
N SER A 35 21.27 14.15 4.87
CA SER A 35 22.44 14.38 5.73
C SER A 35 23.72 14.52 4.91
N LEU A 36 23.90 13.67 3.89
CA LEU A 36 25.05 13.76 2.97
C LEU A 36 25.06 15.06 2.16
N LEU A 37 23.91 15.44 1.59
CA LEU A 37 23.80 16.68 0.79
C LEU A 37 24.07 17.93 1.63
N THR A 38 23.61 17.94 2.87
CA THR A 38 23.87 19.04 3.81
C THR A 38 25.36 19.14 4.12
N ARG A 39 26.04 18.00 4.31
CA ARG A 39 27.52 17.96 4.50
C ARG A 39 28.29 18.41 3.26
N MET A 40 27.71 18.32 2.07
CA MET A 40 28.30 18.81 0.81
C MET A 40 28.07 20.32 0.59
N GLY A 41 27.44 21.03 1.53
CA GLY A 41 27.25 22.48 1.47
C GLY A 41 25.99 22.92 0.72
N LEU A 42 25.01 22.04 0.53
CA LEU A 42 23.71 22.43 -0.03
C LEU A 42 22.90 23.20 1.03
N GLU A 43 22.95 24.53 1.01
CA GLU A 43 22.25 25.38 1.99
C GLU A 43 20.88 25.89 1.53
N ASN A 44 20.56 25.77 0.24
CA ASN A 44 19.30 26.28 -0.30
C ASN A 44 18.11 25.42 0.21
N LYS A 45 17.32 26.00 1.12
CA LYS A 45 16.15 25.35 1.75
C LYS A 45 15.12 24.83 0.74
N TYR A 46 14.92 25.52 -0.38
CA TYR A 46 14.00 25.07 -1.44
C TYR A 46 14.56 23.88 -2.20
N ALA A 47 15.87 23.90 -2.50
CA ALA A 47 16.55 22.77 -3.12
C ALA A 47 16.53 21.53 -2.21
N ILE A 48 16.78 21.69 -0.91
CA ILE A 48 16.66 20.60 0.08
C ILE A 48 15.23 20.05 0.06
N THR A 49 14.21 20.90 0.18
CA THR A 49 12.81 20.45 0.22
C THR A 49 12.39 19.70 -1.05
N GLY A 50 12.74 20.23 -2.22
CA GLY A 50 12.44 19.60 -3.51
C GLY A 50 13.18 18.27 -3.70
N LEU A 51 14.44 18.20 -3.26
CA LEU A 51 15.25 16.99 -3.35
C LEU A 51 14.81 15.92 -2.35
N THR A 52 14.42 16.30 -1.12
CA THR A 52 13.77 15.41 -0.14
C THR A 52 12.52 14.78 -0.74
N PHE A 53 11.65 15.59 -1.35
CA PHE A 53 10.44 15.11 -2.01
C PHE A 53 10.76 14.11 -3.13
N LEU A 54 11.72 14.44 -4.00
CA LEU A 54 12.08 13.58 -5.13
C LEU A 54 12.69 12.24 -4.67
N VAL A 55 13.62 12.29 -3.71
CA VAL A 55 14.29 11.10 -3.17
C VAL A 55 13.27 10.20 -2.46
N ASP A 56 12.38 10.76 -1.65
CA ASP A 56 11.32 10.02 -0.98
C ASP A 56 10.40 9.31 -1.99
N LEU A 57 9.93 10.04 -3.01
CA LEU A 57 9.07 9.49 -4.06
C LEU A 57 9.73 8.30 -4.78
N VAL A 58 11.00 8.46 -5.18
CA VAL A 58 11.75 7.42 -5.90
C VAL A 58 12.04 6.22 -4.99
N ALA A 59 12.53 6.47 -3.77
CA ALA A 59 12.83 5.41 -2.81
C ALA A 59 11.58 4.61 -2.46
N ASP A 60 10.45 5.27 -2.25
CA ASP A 60 9.19 4.61 -1.91
C ASP A 60 8.68 3.70 -3.03
N VAL A 61 8.77 4.13 -4.29
CA VAL A 61 8.42 3.30 -5.45
C VAL A 61 9.34 2.09 -5.56
N LEU A 62 10.66 2.30 -5.49
CA LEU A 62 11.67 1.25 -5.64
C LEU A 62 11.58 0.20 -4.52
N VAL A 63 11.54 0.66 -3.26
CA VAL A 63 11.45 -0.23 -2.09
C VAL A 63 10.14 -1.02 -2.11
N TYR A 64 9.02 -0.38 -2.49
CA TYR A 64 7.75 -1.08 -2.60
C TYR A 64 7.79 -2.20 -3.65
N TYR A 65 8.27 -1.91 -4.87
CA TYR A 65 8.39 -2.93 -5.90
C TYR A 65 9.35 -4.05 -5.49
N GLY A 66 10.48 -3.71 -4.86
CA GLY A 66 11.44 -4.67 -4.35
C GLY A 66 10.85 -5.60 -3.29
N LEU A 67 10.20 -5.06 -2.27
CA LEU A 67 9.55 -5.84 -1.21
C LEU A 67 8.40 -6.70 -1.76
N HIS A 68 7.60 -6.16 -2.67
CA HIS A 68 6.48 -6.89 -3.27
C HIS A 68 7.00 -8.06 -4.14
N TRP A 69 8.05 -7.83 -4.93
CA TRP A 69 8.72 -8.87 -5.72
C TRP A 69 9.28 -9.96 -4.82
N PHE A 70 9.99 -9.57 -3.75
CA PHE A 70 10.59 -10.48 -2.78
C PHE A 70 9.53 -11.34 -2.07
N ALA A 71 8.43 -10.72 -1.63
CA ALA A 71 7.32 -11.42 -1.00
C ALA A 71 6.62 -12.42 -1.94
N ASN A 72 6.63 -12.19 -3.26
CA ASN A 72 5.99 -13.08 -4.22
C ASN A 72 6.91 -14.20 -4.74
N HIS A 73 8.21 -13.95 -4.84
CA HIS A 73 9.19 -14.90 -5.38
C HIS A 73 9.91 -15.73 -4.31
N MET A 74 9.88 -15.33 -3.04
CA MET A 74 10.39 -16.20 -1.99
C MET A 74 9.48 -17.43 -1.79
N PRO A 75 10.04 -18.65 -1.78
CA PRO A 75 9.31 -19.90 -1.53
C PRO A 75 9.00 -20.03 -0.04
N ILE A 76 8.26 -19.09 0.53
CA ILE A 76 7.75 -19.22 1.89
C ILE A 76 6.51 -20.10 1.81
N GLY A 77 6.58 -21.31 2.35
CA GLY A 77 5.51 -22.32 2.37
C GLY A 77 4.28 -21.97 3.20
N LEU A 78 3.95 -20.68 3.33
CA LEU A 78 2.75 -20.21 4.00
C LEU A 78 1.55 -20.33 3.07
N PRO A 79 0.43 -20.92 3.52
CA PRO A 79 -0.78 -21.02 2.72
C PRO A 79 -1.33 -19.61 2.44
N LYS A 80 -1.19 -19.15 1.19
CA LYS A 80 -1.75 -17.89 0.72
C LYS A 80 -3.28 -18.05 0.65
N ARG A 81 -4.03 -17.42 1.57
CA ARG A 81 -5.48 -17.26 1.42
C ARG A 81 -5.74 -16.26 0.32
N ILE A 82 -5.78 -16.74 -0.92
CA ILE A 82 -6.16 -15.95 -2.09
C ILE A 82 -7.65 -15.70 -1.99
N THR A 83 -8.04 -14.44 -1.80
CA THR A 83 -9.44 -14.05 -1.94
C THR A 83 -9.84 -14.32 -3.39
N PRO A 84 -10.91 -15.09 -3.68
CA PRO A 84 -11.24 -15.54 -5.03
C PRO A 84 -11.41 -14.39 -6.04
N ALA A 85 -11.77 -13.19 -5.55
CA ALA A 85 -11.86 -11.97 -6.36
C ALA A 85 -10.53 -11.51 -7.00
N TYR A 86 -9.38 -11.94 -6.47
CA TYR A 86 -8.06 -11.48 -6.89
C TYR A 86 -7.18 -12.62 -7.43
N ALA A 87 -7.71 -13.85 -7.53
CA ALA A 87 -6.95 -15.03 -7.94
C ALA A 87 -6.37 -14.91 -9.36
N ASN A 88 -6.99 -14.09 -10.21
CA ASN A 88 -6.64 -13.98 -11.63
C ASN A 88 -5.85 -12.70 -11.96
N LEU A 89 -5.45 -11.89 -10.97
CA LEU A 89 -4.65 -10.69 -11.25
C LEU A 89 -3.17 -11.06 -11.38
N SER A 90 -2.54 -10.57 -12.45
CA SER A 90 -1.08 -10.65 -12.59
C SER A 90 -0.40 -9.80 -11.50
N PHE A 91 0.78 -10.25 -11.05
CA PHE A 91 1.61 -9.55 -10.07
C PHE A 91 1.77 -8.06 -10.38
N LEU A 92 2.11 -7.74 -11.64
CA LEU A 92 2.32 -6.37 -12.08
C LEU A 92 1.03 -5.55 -11.95
N ARG A 93 -0.11 -6.10 -12.37
CA ARG A 93 -1.40 -5.42 -12.28
C ARG A 93 -1.79 -5.12 -10.84
N ASP A 94 -1.51 -6.04 -9.91
CA ASP A 94 -1.81 -5.82 -8.49
C ASP A 94 -0.92 -4.71 -7.89
N ALA A 95 0.39 -4.78 -8.15
CA ALA A 95 1.34 -3.78 -7.68
C ALA A 95 1.03 -2.38 -8.24
N THR A 96 0.73 -2.27 -9.54
CA THR A 96 0.41 -0.99 -10.17
C THR A 96 -0.90 -0.42 -9.67
N LEU A 97 -1.91 -1.26 -9.40
CA LEU A 97 -3.18 -0.80 -8.81
C LEU A 97 -2.94 -0.18 -7.43
N VAL A 98 -2.18 -0.86 -6.57
CA VAL A 98 -1.86 -0.33 -5.24
C VAL A 98 -1.03 0.96 -5.34
N GLN A 99 -0.07 1.04 -6.26
CA GLN A 99 0.69 2.28 -6.47
C GLN A 99 -0.18 3.43 -6.99
N PHE A 100 -1.15 3.15 -7.85
CA PHE A 100 -2.08 4.16 -8.32
C PHE A 100 -2.95 4.70 -7.18
N GLU A 101 -3.46 3.83 -6.30
CA GLU A 101 -4.19 4.26 -5.10
C GLU A 101 -3.30 5.13 -4.18
N ARG A 102 -2.02 4.79 -4.05
CA ARG A 102 -1.05 5.59 -3.28
C ARG A 102 -0.76 6.93 -3.95
N ALA A 103 -0.64 6.96 -5.27
CA ALA A 103 -0.43 8.19 -6.03
C ALA A 103 -1.59 9.18 -5.83
N ILE A 104 -2.83 8.68 -5.76
CA ILE A 104 -4.02 9.49 -5.45
C ILE A 104 -3.96 10.08 -4.03
N LEU A 105 -3.40 9.35 -3.07
CA LEU A 105 -3.25 9.84 -1.68
C LEU A 105 -2.00 10.69 -1.48
N SER A 106 -1.09 10.73 -2.45
CA SER A 106 0.17 11.47 -2.35
C SER A 106 0.00 12.97 -2.13
N PRO A 107 -0.98 13.69 -2.74
CA PRO A 107 -1.18 15.10 -2.45
C PRO A 107 -1.49 15.34 -0.97
N VAL A 108 -2.32 14.50 -0.36
CA VAL A 108 -2.64 14.60 1.08
C VAL A 108 -1.40 14.35 1.94
N LEU A 109 -0.62 13.32 1.61
CA LEU A 109 0.64 13.03 2.30
C LEU A 109 1.58 14.23 2.25
N TYR A 110 1.84 14.76 1.06
CA TYR A 110 2.82 15.83 0.88
C TYR A 110 2.34 17.17 1.40
N THR A 111 1.04 17.48 1.34
CA THR A 111 0.48 18.66 2.01
C THR A 111 0.73 18.61 3.52
N ILE A 112 0.48 17.47 4.17
CA ILE A 112 0.71 17.31 5.60
C ILE A 112 2.20 17.32 5.92
N ALA A 113 2.99 16.52 5.19
CA ALA A 113 4.41 16.33 5.47
C ALA A 113 5.22 17.61 5.25
N LEU A 114 5.09 18.24 4.07
CA LEU A 114 5.83 19.46 3.75
C LEU A 114 5.29 20.65 4.53
N GLY A 115 3.97 20.74 4.75
CA GLY A 115 3.38 21.79 5.57
C GLY A 115 3.88 21.76 7.01
N LEU A 116 3.92 20.56 7.62
CA LEU A 116 4.39 20.39 8.99
C LEU A 116 5.91 20.58 9.09
N GLN A 117 6.69 20.01 8.16
CA GLN A 117 8.14 20.24 8.10
C GLN A 117 8.47 21.72 7.96
N HIS A 118 7.81 22.43 7.04
CA HIS A 118 8.02 23.87 6.84
C HIS A 118 7.70 24.66 8.12
N THR A 119 6.57 24.35 8.77
CA THR A 119 6.18 25.01 10.03
C THR A 119 7.20 24.76 11.14
N LEU A 120 7.69 23.53 11.32
CA LEU A 120 8.72 23.19 12.31
C LEU A 120 10.05 23.91 12.03
N LEU A 121 10.45 24.03 10.75
CA LEU A 121 11.64 24.79 10.35
C LEU A 121 11.53 26.28 10.68
N GLN A 122 10.35 26.88 10.49
CA GLN A 122 10.10 28.29 10.88
C GLN A 122 10.17 28.48 12.40
N MET A 123 9.90 27.44 13.18
CA MET A 123 10.04 27.43 14.65
C MET A 123 11.48 27.15 15.12
N GLY A 124 12.45 27.06 14.21
CA GLY A 124 13.86 26.85 14.55
C GLY A 124 14.24 25.40 14.87
N TRP A 125 13.39 24.43 14.56
CA TRP A 125 13.73 23.02 14.73
C TRP A 125 14.79 22.61 13.71
N GLY A 126 15.65 21.65 14.10
CA GLY A 126 16.63 21.06 13.18
C GLY A 126 15.97 20.39 11.97
N VAL A 127 16.64 20.43 10.82
CA VAL A 127 16.13 19.89 9.55
C VAL A 127 15.76 18.41 9.66
N GLU A 128 16.59 17.64 10.36
CA GLU A 128 16.39 16.20 10.58
C GLU A 128 15.10 15.92 11.37
N ALA A 129 14.92 16.60 12.50
CA ALA A 129 13.73 16.45 13.36
C ALA A 129 12.46 16.94 12.65
N ALA A 130 12.52 18.08 11.98
CA ALA A 130 11.40 18.63 11.22
C ALA A 130 10.95 17.68 10.09
N THR A 131 11.91 17.10 9.37
CA THR A 131 11.65 16.13 8.30
C THR A 131 11.06 14.84 8.86
N ALA A 132 11.68 14.26 9.89
CA ALA A 132 11.22 13.02 10.50
C ALA A 132 9.79 13.13 11.04
N ILE A 133 9.46 14.24 11.73
CA ILE A 133 8.12 14.48 12.28
C ILE A 133 7.13 14.76 11.14
N GLY A 134 7.47 15.65 10.21
CA GLY A 134 6.62 16.00 9.07
C GLY A 134 6.22 14.77 8.27
N PHE A 135 7.20 14.02 7.76
CA PHE A 135 6.96 12.80 7.00
C PHE A 135 6.32 11.71 7.85
N GLY A 136 6.70 11.56 9.12
CA GLY A 136 6.08 10.58 10.02
C GLY A 136 4.57 10.79 10.15
N VAL A 137 4.14 12.04 10.39
CA VAL A 137 2.72 12.40 10.48
C VAL A 137 2.03 12.25 9.11
N GLY A 138 2.64 12.74 8.03
CA GLY A 138 2.07 12.62 6.68
C GLY A 138 1.86 11.17 6.25
N ILE A 139 2.84 10.29 6.50
CA ILE A 139 2.74 8.85 6.27
C ILE A 139 1.60 8.28 7.11
N ALA A 140 1.58 8.50 8.43
CA ALA A 140 0.54 7.95 9.30
C ALA A 140 -0.89 8.34 8.86
N SER A 141 -1.09 9.61 8.48
CA SER A 141 -2.37 10.10 7.96
C SER A 141 -2.74 9.43 6.64
N ALA A 142 -1.84 9.40 5.65
CA ALA A 142 -2.10 8.77 4.36
C ALA A 142 -2.39 7.27 4.49
N ARG A 143 -1.69 6.56 5.39
CA ARG A 143 -1.95 5.14 5.66
C ARG A 143 -3.31 4.89 6.30
N SER A 144 -3.72 5.75 7.22
CA SER A 144 -5.03 5.65 7.86
C SER A 144 -6.14 5.77 6.82
N LEU A 145 -6.02 6.76 5.92
CA LEU A 145 -6.95 6.96 4.81
C LEU A 145 -6.95 5.80 3.82
N HIS A 146 -5.76 5.30 3.43
CA HIS A 146 -5.64 4.16 2.51
C HIS A 146 -6.28 2.89 3.10
N THR A 147 -6.05 2.63 4.39
CA THR A 147 -6.66 1.49 5.09
C THR A 147 -8.17 1.58 5.11
N MET A 148 -8.72 2.75 5.47
CA MET A 148 -10.16 3.00 5.44
C MET A 148 -10.75 2.78 4.04
N TRP A 149 -10.05 3.25 3.00
CA TRP A 149 -10.45 3.04 1.62
C TRP A 149 -10.43 1.56 1.24
N MET A 150 -9.35 0.83 1.50
CA MET A 150 -9.27 -0.60 1.19
C MET A 150 -10.36 -1.41 1.89
N VAL A 151 -10.64 -1.14 3.17
CA VAL A 151 -11.73 -1.80 3.91
C VAL A 151 -13.08 -1.49 3.26
N ARG A 152 -13.29 -0.25 2.80
CA ARG A 152 -14.52 0.13 2.09
C ARG A 152 -14.63 -0.59 0.74
N GLN A 153 -13.53 -0.77 0.00
CA GLN A 153 -13.51 -1.53 -1.26
C GLN A 153 -13.82 -3.01 -1.02
N GLU A 154 -13.21 -3.63 -0.01
CA GLU A 154 -13.44 -5.03 0.36
C GLU A 154 -14.92 -5.26 0.68
N ARG A 155 -15.53 -4.40 1.50
CA ARG A 155 -16.96 -4.46 1.81
C ARG A 155 -17.81 -4.35 0.54
N ARG A 156 -17.51 -3.41 -0.36
CA ARG A 156 -18.23 -3.24 -1.62
C ARG A 156 -18.12 -4.47 -2.53
N ALA A 157 -16.94 -5.09 -2.61
CA ALA A 157 -16.73 -6.31 -3.38
C ALA A 157 -17.58 -7.47 -2.84
N ILE A 158 -17.61 -7.65 -1.51
CA ILE A 158 -18.45 -8.67 -0.86
C ILE A 158 -19.94 -8.42 -1.16
N HIS A 159 -20.41 -7.18 -1.08
CA HIS A 159 -21.80 -6.85 -1.42
C HIS A 159 -22.14 -7.15 -2.89
N ARG A 160 -21.23 -6.86 -3.83
CA ARG A 160 -21.42 -7.18 -5.26
C ARG A 160 -21.50 -8.68 -5.50
N GLN A 161 -20.64 -9.46 -4.87
CA GLN A 161 -20.66 -10.93 -4.98
C GLN A 161 -21.97 -11.51 -4.45
N LYS A 162 -22.45 -11.04 -3.30
CA LYS A 162 -23.75 -11.46 -2.75
C LYS A 162 -24.91 -11.09 -3.66
N ALA A 163 -24.88 -9.89 -4.26
CA ALA A 163 -25.90 -9.46 -5.20
C ALA A 163 -25.89 -10.30 -6.49
N GLN A 164 -24.71 -10.65 -7.02
CA GLN A 164 -24.59 -11.54 -8.19
C GLN A 164 -25.12 -12.95 -7.89
N ALA A 165 -24.75 -13.53 -6.75
CA ALA A 165 -25.24 -14.84 -6.34
C ALA A 165 -26.76 -14.87 -6.09
N ALA A 166 -27.36 -13.75 -5.68
CA ALA A 166 -28.82 -13.63 -5.52
C ALA A 166 -29.55 -13.36 -6.85
N ALA A 167 -28.88 -12.74 -7.81
CA ALA A 167 -29.42 -12.43 -9.13
C ALA A 167 -29.28 -13.60 -10.12
N GLU A 168 -28.37 -14.53 -9.87
CA GLU A 168 -28.25 -15.79 -10.59
C GLU A 168 -29.52 -16.61 -10.29
N PRO A 169 -30.48 -16.70 -11.24
CA PRO A 169 -31.74 -17.38 -10.96
C PRO A 169 -31.45 -18.82 -10.58
N ALA A 170 -32.17 -19.35 -9.59
CA ALA A 170 -32.11 -20.75 -9.16
C ALA A 170 -32.53 -21.78 -10.26
N GLY A 171 -32.54 -21.35 -11.53
CA GLY A 171 -33.20 -21.98 -12.66
C GLY A 171 -32.26 -22.49 -13.76
N VAL A 172 -30.95 -22.55 -13.56
CA VAL A 172 -30.10 -23.50 -14.31
C VAL A 172 -29.80 -24.69 -13.41
N GLY A 173 -30.85 -25.21 -12.76
CA GLY A 173 -30.87 -26.62 -12.40
C GLY A 173 -30.63 -27.39 -13.69
N GLU A 174 -29.55 -28.17 -13.69
CA GLU A 174 -29.16 -29.07 -14.76
C GLU A 174 -30.40 -29.67 -15.44
N THR A 175 -30.67 -29.24 -16.67
CA THR A 175 -31.18 -30.21 -17.63
C THR A 175 -30.00 -31.16 -17.87
N VAL A 176 -29.81 -32.12 -16.94
CA VAL A 176 -29.00 -33.30 -17.22
C VAL A 176 -29.62 -33.85 -18.49
N PRO A 177 -28.92 -33.83 -19.65
CA PRO A 177 -29.51 -34.28 -20.89
C PRO A 177 -30.00 -35.70 -20.66
N GLU A 178 -31.27 -35.95 -20.96
CA GLU A 178 -31.96 -37.21 -20.62
C GLU A 178 -31.25 -38.45 -21.20
N SER A 179 -30.40 -38.24 -22.21
CA SER A 179 -29.46 -39.22 -22.76
C SER A 179 -28.45 -39.79 -21.75
N LEU A 180 -28.09 -39.06 -20.70
CA LEU A 180 -27.23 -39.55 -19.60
C LEU A 180 -28.02 -40.31 -18.51
N ARG A 181 -29.36 -40.24 -18.51
CA ARG A 181 -30.21 -40.96 -17.52
C ARG A 181 -30.66 -42.35 -17.97
N ARG A 182 -30.60 -42.68 -19.27
CA ARG A 182 -31.11 -43.96 -19.81
C ARG A 182 -30.04 -45.04 -20.05
N GLY A 183 -28.80 -44.82 -19.61
CA GLY A 183 -27.66 -45.68 -19.91
C GLY A 183 -27.15 -46.57 -18.77
N ALA A 184 -27.90 -46.71 -17.67
CA ALA A 184 -27.54 -47.55 -16.51
C ALA A 184 -28.65 -48.57 -16.20
#